data_AF-A0AB73H9K6-F1
#
_entry.id   AF-A0AB73H9K6-F1
#
_cell.length_a   1.000
_cell.length_b   1.000
_cell.length_c   1.000
_cell.angle_alpha   90.00
_cell.angle_beta   90.00
_cell.angle_gamma   90.00
#
_symmetry.space_group_name_H-M   'P 1'
#
loop_
_entity.id
_entity.type
_entity.pdbx_description
1 polymer ?
#
loop_
_entity_poly.entity_id
_entity_poly.type
_entity_poly.pdbx_seq_one_letter_code
_entity_poly.pdbx_strand_id
1 'polypeptide(L)'
;MVQFIIDISINFITFAICVIPFYLSEKTKGILEKIGGSIFFAGILIVGTGIFISGGNTLQSYVYVILVVQIIILCIELILVLWSKSKGKSTILSILAAIFSIVALGVYIYYVVARFI
;
A
#
# COMPACT_ATOMS: atom_id res chain seq x y z
N MET A 1 17.80 13.47 -8.11
CA MET A 1 16.53 14.11 -7.70
C MET A 1 15.30 13.33 -8.15
N VAL A 2 15.11 13.07 -9.45
CA VAL A 2 13.90 12.38 -9.95
C VAL A 2 13.69 11.00 -9.30
N GLN A 3 14.76 10.19 -9.19
CA GLN A 3 14.67 8.87 -8.58
C GLN A 3 14.26 8.93 -7.09
N PHE A 4 14.83 9.87 -6.33
CA PHE A 4 14.44 10.12 -4.95
C PHE A 4 12.97 10.52 -4.80
N ILE A 5 12.45 11.34 -5.72
CA ILE A 5 11.02 11.71 -5.74
C ILE A 5 10.16 10.47 -6.01
N ILE A 6 10.56 9.61 -6.94
CA ILE A 6 9.84 8.37 -7.22
C ILE A 6 9.85 7.45 -6.00
N ASP A 7 10.99 7.29 -5.35
CA ASP A 7 11.13 6.44 -4.18
C ASP A 7 10.24 6.93 -3.03
N ILE A 8 10.24 8.24 -2.75
CA ILE A 8 9.32 8.87 -1.81
C ILE A 8 7.87 8.62 -2.22
N SER A 9 7.54 8.75 -3.51
CA SER A 9 6.18 8.56 -4.01
C SER A 9 5.70 7.12 -3.80
N ILE A 10 6.53 6.12 -4.11
CA ILE A 10 6.23 4.70 -3.86
C ILE A 10 5.94 4.48 -2.37
N ASN A 11 6.80 5.01 -1.49
CA ASN A 11 6.64 4.94 -0.05
C ASN A 11 5.29 5.50 0.42
N PHE A 12 4.95 6.74 0.03
CA PHE A 12 3.69 7.38 0.42
C PHE A 12 2.46 6.68 -0.16
N ILE A 13 2.53 6.21 -1.41
CA ILE A 13 1.42 5.49 -2.05
C ILE A 13 1.17 4.16 -1.32
N THR A 14 2.22 3.39 -1.04
CA THR A 14 2.09 2.13 -0.29
C THR A 14 1.54 2.37 1.11
N PHE A 15 1.96 3.44 1.78
CA PHE A 15 1.37 3.83 3.06
C PHE A 15 -0.13 4.12 2.94
N ALA A 16 -0.53 4.93 1.95
CA ALA A 16 -1.92 5.28 1.72
C ALA A 16 -2.79 4.04 1.45
N ILE A 17 -2.29 3.11 0.64
CA ILE A 17 -2.94 1.80 0.40
C ILE A 17 -3.15 1.05 1.73
N CYS A 18 -2.11 0.91 2.55
CA CYS A 18 -2.22 0.17 3.81
C CYS A 18 -3.20 0.77 4.83
N VAL A 19 -3.55 2.06 4.72
CA VAL A 19 -4.53 2.75 5.58
C VAL A 19 -5.98 2.37 5.20
N ILE A 20 -6.24 2.09 3.93
CA ILE A 20 -7.61 1.92 3.40
C ILE A 20 -8.32 0.67 3.97
N PRO A 21 -7.70 -0.52 4.07
CA PRO A 21 -8.32 -1.68 4.69
C PRO A 21 -8.71 -1.41 6.14
N PHE A 22 -7.85 -0.71 6.90
CA PHE A 22 -8.14 -0.33 8.27
C PHE A 22 -9.40 0.54 8.33
N TYR A 23 -9.45 1.61 7.53
CA TYR A 23 -10.61 2.50 7.43
C TYR A 23 -11.91 1.75 7.04
N LEU A 24 -11.86 0.82 6.09
CA LEU A 24 -13.03 0.06 5.66
C LEU A 24 -13.46 -0.99 6.69
N SER A 25 -12.49 -1.59 7.39
CA SER A 25 -12.72 -2.66 8.37
C SER A 25 -13.26 -2.20 9.73
N GLU A 26 -13.18 -0.91 10.03
CA GLU A 26 -13.59 -0.30 11.31
C GLU A 26 -15.04 -0.64 11.72
N LYS A 27 -15.94 -0.83 10.75
CA LYS A 27 -17.34 -1.20 11.03
C LYS A 27 -17.61 -2.71 10.99
N THR A 28 -16.67 -3.49 10.48
CA THR A 28 -16.76 -4.95 10.35
C THR A 28 -15.98 -5.60 11.50
N LYS A 29 -16.59 -5.51 12.70
CA LYS A 29 -16.10 -6.06 13.96
C LYS A 29 -15.58 -7.49 13.78
N GLY A 30 -14.49 -7.82 14.49
CA GLY A 30 -13.97 -9.19 14.57
C GLY A 30 -12.63 -9.36 13.85
N ILE A 31 -12.48 -10.45 13.08
CA ILE A 31 -11.21 -10.81 12.44
C ILE A 31 -10.76 -9.76 11.41
N LEU A 32 -11.71 -9.16 10.69
CA LEU A 32 -11.40 -8.18 9.65
C LEU A 32 -10.76 -6.90 10.18
N GLU A 33 -11.24 -6.39 11.32
CA GLU A 33 -10.65 -5.24 12.00
C GLU A 33 -9.19 -5.51 12.41
N LYS A 34 -8.91 -6.73 12.91
CA LYS A 34 -7.54 -7.15 13.25
C LYS A 34 -6.65 -7.25 12.02
N ILE A 35 -7.16 -7.77 10.90
CA ILE A 35 -6.43 -7.85 9.64
C ILE A 35 -6.12 -6.44 9.12
N GLY A 36 -7.13 -5.55 9.06
CA GLY A 36 -6.94 -4.16 8.63
C GLY A 36 -5.93 -3.41 9.49
N GLY A 37 -6.01 -3.57 10.82
CA GLY A 37 -5.04 -2.99 11.75
C GLY A 37 -3.62 -3.54 11.58
N SER A 38 -3.49 -4.84 11.33
CA SER A 38 -2.19 -5.49 11.10
C SER A 38 -1.54 -5.01 9.80
N ILE A 39 -2.32 -4.87 8.73
CA ILE A 39 -1.86 -4.32 7.44
C ILE A 39 -1.40 -2.88 7.62
N PHE A 40 -2.19 -2.06 8.32
CA PHE A 40 -1.82 -0.68 8.61
C PHE A 40 -0.50 -0.58 9.40
N PHE A 41 -0.35 -1.39 10.44
CA PHE A 41 0.89 -1.42 11.24
C PHE A 41 2.10 -1.89 10.43
N ALA A 42 1.93 -2.93 9.59
CA ALA A 42 2.97 -3.37 8.67
C ALA A 42 3.37 -2.27 7.69
N GLY A 43 2.39 -1.54 7.13
CA GLY A 43 2.62 -0.38 6.27
C GLY A 43 3.48 0.70 6.93
N ILE A 44 3.18 1.06 8.19
CA ILE A 44 3.99 2.03 8.96
C ILE A 44 5.45 1.56 9.08
N LEU A 45 5.67 0.33 9.53
CA LEU A 45 7.01 -0.20 9.77
C LEU A 45 7.83 -0.23 8.48
N ILE A 46 7.24 -0.76 7.43
CA ILE A 46 7.93 -1.04 6.17
C ILE A 46 8.20 0.25 5.39
N VAL A 47 7.23 1.18 5.33
CA VAL A 47 7.44 2.49 4.68
C VAL A 47 8.46 3.33 5.44
N GLY A 48 8.43 3.28 6.77
CA GLY A 48 9.45 3.91 7.61
C GLY A 48 10.85 3.43 7.25
N THR A 49 11.03 2.11 7.07
CA THR A 49 12.34 1.56 6.67
C THR A 49 12.75 1.92 5.24
N GLY A 50 11.82 1.92 4.27
CA GLY A 50 12.19 2.18 2.87
C GLY A 50 12.57 3.63 2.57
N ILE A 51 12.12 4.60 3.37
CA ILE A 51 12.59 6.01 3.28
C ILE A 51 14.08 6.11 3.64
N PHE A 52 14.58 5.31 4.58
CA PHE A 52 16.01 5.30 4.92
C PHE A 52 16.89 4.62 3.87
N ILE A 53 16.29 3.78 3.02
CA ILE A 53 17.00 2.93 2.04
C ILE A 53 16.97 3.56 0.62
N SER A 54 16.18 4.62 0.39
CA SER A 54 15.95 5.25 -0.93
C SER A 54 17.14 6.05 -1.52
N GLY A 55 18.39 5.63 -1.25
CA GLY A 55 19.61 6.29 -1.72
C GLY A 55 20.55 5.41 -2.56
N GLY A 56 20.29 4.11 -2.72
CA GLY A 56 21.16 3.19 -3.46
C GLY A 56 20.98 3.25 -4.99
N ASN A 57 22.05 3.28 -5.78
CA ASN A 57 22.00 3.58 -7.23
C ASN A 57 21.54 2.43 -8.16
N THR A 58 21.11 1.27 -7.65
CA THR A 58 21.09 0.03 -8.45
C THR A 58 19.79 -0.27 -9.22
N LEU A 59 18.63 0.28 -8.84
CA LEU A 59 17.33 -0.18 -9.38
C LEU A 59 16.65 0.77 -10.39
N GLN A 60 17.34 1.20 -11.46
CA GLN A 60 16.75 2.16 -12.38
C GLN A 60 15.62 1.59 -13.26
N SER A 61 15.69 0.31 -13.65
CA SER A 61 14.81 -0.25 -14.70
C SER A 61 13.41 -0.67 -14.23
N TYR A 62 13.23 -1.05 -12.96
CA TYR A 62 11.95 -1.59 -12.46
C TYR A 62 11.16 -0.62 -11.58
N VAL A 63 11.80 0.45 -11.10
CA VAL A 63 11.19 1.44 -10.21
C VAL A 63 9.95 2.10 -10.82
N TYR A 64 9.97 2.38 -12.12
CA TYR A 64 8.82 2.94 -12.83
C TYR A 64 7.64 1.97 -12.90
N VAL A 65 7.91 0.67 -13.13
CA VAL A 65 6.87 -0.37 -13.17
C VAL A 65 6.22 -0.52 -11.81
N ILE A 66 7.03 -0.56 -10.74
CA ILE A 66 6.54 -0.62 -9.36
C ILE A 66 5.67 0.60 -9.04
N LEU A 67 6.12 1.81 -9.39
CA LEU A 67 5.34 3.03 -9.20
C LEU A 67 3.98 2.94 -9.89
N VAL A 68 3.95 2.53 -11.17
CA VAL A 68 2.71 2.38 -11.94
C VAL A 68 1.76 1.37 -11.29
N VAL A 69 2.28 0.21 -10.86
CA VAL A 69 1.48 -0.81 -10.17
C VAL A 69 0.87 -0.26 -8.87
N GLN A 70 1.67 0.45 -8.06
CA GLN A 70 1.20 1.06 -6.83
C GLN A 70 0.12 2.13 -7.10
N ILE A 71 0.28 2.97 -8.14
CA ILE A 71 -0.73 3.95 -8.54
C ILE A 71 -2.04 3.25 -8.96
N ILE A 72 -1.97 2.18 -9.75
CA ILE A 72 -3.16 1.44 -10.19
C ILE A 72 -3.90 0.86 -8.97
N ILE A 73 -3.18 0.24 -8.04
CA ILE A 73 -3.78 -0.32 -6.82
C ILE A 73 -4.42 0.80 -5.99
N LEU A 74 -3.73 1.93 -5.80
CA LEU A 74 -4.29 3.09 -5.09
C LEU A 74 -5.57 3.59 -5.75
N CYS A 75 -5.61 3.72 -7.07
CA CYS A 75 -6.81 4.14 -7.80
C CYS A 75 -7.98 3.17 -7.56
N ILE A 76 -7.74 1.86 -7.61
CA ILE A 76 -8.75 0.84 -7.33
C ILE A 76 -9.25 0.96 -5.89
N GLU A 77 -8.35 1.10 -4.92
CA GLU A 77 -8.74 1.24 -3.51
C GLU A 77 -9.50 2.54 -3.24
N LEU A 78 -9.14 3.65 -3.89
CA LEU A 78 -9.91 4.90 -3.82
C LEU A 78 -11.33 4.71 -4.36
N ILE A 79 -11.51 3.96 -5.45
CA ILE A 79 -12.84 3.60 -5.96
C ILE A 79 -13.61 2.80 -4.90
N LEU A 80 -12.98 1.83 -4.22
CA LEU A 80 -13.62 1.09 -3.13
C LEU A 80 -14.05 2.00 -1.97
N VAL A 81 -13.22 2.98 -1.61
CA VAL A 81 -13.54 3.98 -0.57
C VAL A 81 -14.73 4.84 -0.99
N LEU A 82 -14.72 5.38 -2.21
CA LEU A 82 -15.84 6.17 -2.76
C LEU A 82 -17.12 5.33 -2.79
N TRP A 83 -17.00 4.06 -3.17
CA TRP A 83 -18.14 3.15 -3.19
C TRP A 83 -18.70 2.90 -1.80
N SER A 84 -17.82 2.75 -0.79
CA SER A 84 -18.23 2.62 0.61
C SER A 84 -18.95 3.86 1.14
N LYS A 85 -18.56 5.06 0.67
CA LYS A 85 -19.24 6.30 1.05
C LYS A 85 -20.63 6.41 0.43
N SER A 86 -20.80 5.92 -0.80
CA SER A 86 -22.07 5.95 -1.51
C SER A 86 -23.05 4.86 -1.08
N LYS A 87 -22.59 3.61 -0.90
CA LYS A 87 -23.45 2.45 -0.62
C LYS A 87 -23.32 1.88 0.80
N GLY A 88 -22.48 2.47 1.64
CA GLY A 88 -22.17 1.98 2.98
C GLY A 88 -20.95 1.06 3.03
N LYS A 89 -20.31 0.97 4.21
CA LYS A 89 -19.21 0.03 4.46
C LYS A 89 -19.75 -1.40 4.44
N SER A 90 -19.08 -2.29 3.72
CA SER A 90 -19.44 -3.71 3.58
C SER A 90 -18.23 -4.60 3.88
N THR A 91 -18.50 -5.80 4.41
CA THR A 91 -17.49 -6.84 4.62
C THR A 91 -16.77 -7.19 3.33
N ILE A 92 -17.49 -7.24 2.20
CA ILE A 92 -16.92 -7.58 0.90
C ILE A 92 -15.91 -6.51 0.47
N LEU A 93 -16.25 -5.22 0.62
CA LEU A 93 -15.33 -4.10 0.31
C LEU A 93 -14.07 -4.15 1.18
N SER A 94 -14.23 -4.51 2.45
CA SER A 94 -13.11 -4.61 3.40
C SER A 94 -12.17 -5.77 3.05
N ILE A 95 -12.72 -6.92 2.64
CA ILE A 95 -11.92 -8.07 2.18
C ILE A 95 -11.16 -7.72 0.89
N LEU A 96 -11.83 -7.10 -0.08
CA LEU A 96 -11.22 -6.66 -1.33
C LEU A 96 -10.04 -5.70 -1.07
N ALA A 97 -10.25 -4.69 -0.24
CA ALA A 97 -9.18 -3.77 0.14
C ALA A 97 -8.02 -4.49 0.84
N ALA A 98 -8.30 -5.40 1.78
CA ALA A 98 -7.24 -6.17 2.43
C ALA A 98 -6.39 -6.97 1.43
N ILE A 99 -7.02 -7.61 0.43
CA ILE A 99 -6.30 -8.35 -0.62
C ILE A 99 -5.41 -7.41 -1.44
N PHE A 100 -5.94 -6.28 -1.92
CA PHE A 100 -5.18 -5.32 -2.70
C PHE A 100 -3.98 -4.76 -1.92
N SER A 101 -4.20 -4.45 -0.63
CA SER A 101 -3.13 -3.99 0.24
C SER A 101 -2.05 -5.04 0.51
N ILE A 102 -2.41 -6.32 0.65
CA ILE A 102 -1.43 -7.41 0.77
C ILE A 102 -0.59 -7.52 -0.51
N VAL A 103 -1.22 -7.43 -1.68
CA VAL A 103 -0.50 -7.44 -2.97
C VAL A 103 0.45 -6.23 -3.06
N ALA A 104 -0.02 -5.04 -2.70
CA ALA A 104 0.79 -3.83 -2.69
C ALA A 104 2.00 -3.94 -1.75
N LEU A 105 1.81 -4.52 -0.55
CA LEU A 105 2.89 -4.81 0.37
C LEU A 105 3.90 -5.79 -0.23
N GLY A 106 3.45 -6.86 -0.89
CA GLY A 106 4.34 -7.81 -1.57
C GLY A 106 5.20 -7.15 -2.65
N VAL A 107 4.59 -6.33 -3.50
CA VAL A 107 5.31 -5.56 -4.54
C VAL A 107 6.30 -4.58 -3.90
N TYR A 108 5.91 -3.92 -2.82
CA TYR A 108 6.78 -2.99 -2.11
C TYR A 108 7.96 -3.69 -1.41
N ILE A 109 7.74 -4.85 -0.78
CA ILE A 109 8.82 -5.67 -0.19
C ILE A 109 9.81 -6.07 -1.28
N TYR A 110 9.33 -6.51 -2.45
CA TYR A 110 10.21 -6.78 -3.59
C TYR A 110 11.02 -5.56 -3.99
N TYR A 111 10.39 -4.38 -4.08
CA TYR A 111 11.08 -3.12 -4.35
C TYR A 111 12.20 -2.82 -3.34
N VAL A 112 11.95 -3.00 -2.04
CA VAL A 112 12.95 -2.79 -0.98
C VAL A 112 14.08 -3.83 -1.08
N VAL A 113 13.75 -5.11 -1.23
CA VAL A 113 14.76 -6.20 -1.32
C VAL A 113 15.63 -6.04 -2.56
N ALA A 114 15.03 -5.73 -3.71
CA ALA A 114 15.75 -5.57 -4.96
C ALA A 114 16.76 -4.42 -4.90
N ARG A 115 16.61 -3.43 -4.01
CA ARG A 115 17.61 -2.38 -3.79
C ARG A 115 18.91 -2.88 -3.15
N PHE A 116 18.89 -4.03 -2.48
CA PHE A 116 20.06 -4.60 -1.79
C PHE A 116 20.78 -5.69 -2.59
N ILE A 117 20.20 -6.16 -3.70
CA ILE A 117 20.78 -7.14 -4.61
C ILE A 117 21.40 -6.40 -5.79
#